data_AF-A0A1B9MPF6-F1
#
_entry.id   AF-A0A1B9MPF6-F1
#
_cell.length_a   1.000
_cell.length_b   1.000
_cell.length_c   1.000
_cell.angle_alpha   90.00
_cell.angle_beta   90.00
_cell.angle_gamma   90.00
#
_symmetry.space_group_name_H-M   'P 1'
#
loop_
_entity.id
_entity.type
_entity.pdbx_description
1 polymer ?
#
loop_
_entity_poly.entity_id
_entity_poly.type
_entity_poly.pdbx_seq_one_letter_code
_entity_poly.pdbx_strand_id
1 'polypeptide(L)'
;MTHADSVSPLLSVTLLGNQIINASNDSSSMENPVVLDKLSATFADIQTLVPHGDYPEVLTDKVIDDNGYWKDDDGDILHRVNSSKLKIKWQNLYGQDITNYVKDNSDKALNGCDAPYQLTLEVEDVNIKTEYGIPSESDNFTGNRHTYYLYPKMNKPQFCYAIPNLEYDWHSNNMPYDGAVSSLNDPNGDWNKA
;
A
#
# COMPACT_ATOMS: atom_id res chain seq x y z
N MET A 1 -3.91 29.37 -12.92
CA MET A 1 -2.89 28.31 -13.07
C MET A 1 -2.42 28.04 -11.64
N THR A 2 -2.61 26.82 -11.15
CA THR A 2 -2.36 26.49 -9.74
C THR A 2 -0.89 26.24 -9.54
N HIS A 3 -0.23 27.17 -8.84
CA HIS A 3 1.06 26.90 -8.21
C HIS A 3 0.88 25.72 -7.25
N ALA A 4 1.84 24.81 -7.21
CA ALA A 4 1.76 23.68 -6.30
C ALA A 4 2.24 24.13 -4.92
N ASP A 5 1.33 24.17 -3.95
CA ASP A 5 1.61 24.65 -2.59
C ASP A 5 1.91 23.49 -1.60
N SER A 6 1.97 22.25 -2.08
CA SER A 6 2.19 21.07 -1.23
C SER A 6 2.69 19.84 -2.00
N VAL A 7 3.32 18.89 -1.26
CA VAL A 7 3.72 17.57 -1.78
C VAL A 7 2.59 16.52 -1.70
N SER A 8 1.43 16.87 -1.12
CA SER A 8 0.29 15.95 -0.96
C SER A 8 -0.18 15.28 -2.25
N PRO A 9 -0.15 15.93 -3.44
CA PRO A 9 -0.48 15.26 -4.70
C PRO A 9 0.48 14.10 -5.04
N LEU A 10 1.73 14.13 -4.55
CA LEU A 10 2.70 13.06 -4.77
C LEU A 10 2.39 11.78 -4.00
N LEU A 11 1.53 11.90 -2.98
CA LEU A 11 1.08 10.80 -2.13
C LEU A 11 -0.24 10.20 -2.62
N SER A 12 -0.67 10.49 -3.85
CA SER A 12 -1.93 9.96 -4.41
C SER A 12 -1.79 8.51 -4.87
N VAL A 13 -2.90 7.78 -4.81
CA VAL A 13 -3.02 6.40 -5.31
C VAL A 13 -4.10 6.34 -6.38
N THR A 14 -3.81 5.66 -7.47
CA THR A 14 -4.75 5.41 -8.56
C THR A 14 -5.14 3.94 -8.56
N LEU A 15 -6.44 3.68 -8.41
CA LEU A 15 -7.02 2.35 -8.52
C LEU A 15 -7.45 2.06 -9.95
N LEU A 16 -7.57 0.77 -10.28
CA LEU A 16 -8.10 0.31 -11.56
C LEU A 16 -9.48 0.94 -11.85
N GLY A 17 -9.63 1.47 -13.07
CA GLY A 17 -10.78 2.31 -13.44
C GLY A 17 -10.48 3.81 -13.39
N ASN A 18 -9.22 4.20 -13.17
CA ASN A 18 -8.74 5.58 -13.05
C ASN A 18 -9.37 6.35 -11.87
N GLN A 19 -9.75 5.62 -10.81
CA GLN A 19 -10.20 6.25 -9.58
C GLN A 19 -8.99 6.71 -8.80
N ILE A 20 -8.85 8.03 -8.62
CA ILE A 20 -7.75 8.63 -7.87
C ILE A 20 -8.21 8.89 -6.43
N ILE A 21 -7.44 8.39 -5.46
CA ILE A 21 -7.59 8.68 -4.05
C ILE A 21 -6.42 9.57 -3.63
N ASN A 22 -6.74 10.79 -3.23
CA ASN A 22 -5.77 11.74 -2.70
C ASN A 22 -5.61 11.55 -1.20
N ALA A 23 -4.40 11.75 -0.68
CA ALA A 23 -4.11 11.64 0.75
C ALA A 23 -5.03 12.52 1.62
N SER A 24 -5.41 13.71 1.14
CA SER A 24 -6.30 14.63 1.86
C SER A 24 -7.76 14.17 1.94
N ASN A 25 -8.17 13.25 1.07
CA ASN A 25 -9.57 12.78 0.97
C ASN A 25 -9.73 11.33 1.41
N ASP A 26 -8.64 10.66 1.78
CA ASP A 26 -8.69 9.30 2.30
C ASP A 26 -9.05 9.29 3.79
N SER A 27 -9.97 8.42 4.15
CA SER A 27 -10.38 8.17 5.54
C SER A 27 -10.30 6.69 5.88
N SER A 28 -9.50 5.93 5.12
CA SER A 28 -9.35 4.49 5.30
C SER A 28 -8.64 4.17 6.62
N SER A 29 -9.00 3.03 7.20
CA SER A 29 -8.33 2.49 8.39
C SER A 29 -8.25 0.97 8.32
N MET A 30 -7.58 0.36 9.30
CA MET A 30 -7.54 -1.11 9.40
C MET A 30 -8.95 -1.71 9.53
N GLU A 31 -9.85 -1.03 10.24
CA GLU A 31 -11.23 -1.46 10.46
C GLU A 31 -12.17 -1.09 9.31
N ASN A 32 -11.84 -0.03 8.57
CA ASN A 32 -12.61 0.45 7.44
C ASN A 32 -11.70 0.72 6.22
N PRO A 33 -11.16 -0.33 5.58
CA PRO A 33 -10.28 -0.18 4.43
C PRO A 33 -11.07 0.17 3.16
N VAL A 34 -10.37 0.71 2.16
CA VAL A 34 -10.92 0.85 0.80
C VAL A 34 -11.00 -0.53 0.17
N VAL A 35 -12.22 -0.99 -0.12
CA VAL A 35 -12.45 -2.25 -0.81
C VAL A 35 -12.30 -2.03 -2.32
N LEU A 36 -11.44 -2.80 -2.96
CA LEU A 36 -11.22 -2.72 -4.40
C LEU A 36 -12.47 -3.20 -5.16
N ASP A 37 -12.76 -2.62 -6.33
CA ASP A 37 -13.95 -2.97 -7.10
C ASP A 37 -13.79 -4.22 -7.99
N LYS A 38 -12.54 -4.54 -8.36
CA LYS A 38 -12.18 -5.67 -9.23
C LYS A 38 -12.05 -6.97 -8.42
N LEU A 39 -12.68 -8.04 -8.92
CA LEU A 39 -12.44 -9.39 -8.42
C LEU A 39 -11.04 -9.86 -8.80
N SER A 40 -10.33 -10.47 -7.85
CA SER A 40 -8.94 -10.92 -8.05
C SER A 40 -8.02 -9.77 -8.50
N ALA A 41 -8.19 -8.59 -7.88
CA ALA A 41 -7.30 -7.45 -8.11
C ALA A 41 -5.84 -7.83 -7.81
N THR A 42 -4.92 -7.30 -8.59
CA THR A 42 -3.47 -7.48 -8.46
C THR A 42 -2.81 -6.23 -7.91
N PHE A 43 -1.53 -6.32 -7.50
CA PHE A 43 -0.81 -5.13 -7.03
C PHE A 43 -0.69 -4.06 -8.13
N ALA A 44 -0.58 -4.46 -9.39
CA ALA A 44 -0.54 -3.57 -10.55
C ALA A 44 -1.85 -2.80 -10.79
N ASP A 45 -2.96 -3.23 -10.19
CA ASP A 45 -4.23 -2.50 -10.20
C ASP A 45 -4.24 -1.33 -9.20
N ILE A 46 -3.20 -1.20 -8.37
CA ILE A 46 -3.03 -0.18 -7.33
C ILE A 46 -1.76 0.59 -7.65
N GLN A 47 -1.90 1.67 -8.41
CA GLN A 47 -0.79 2.44 -8.92
C GLN A 47 -0.49 3.62 -8.01
N THR A 48 0.81 3.90 -7.88
CA THR A 48 1.30 5.16 -7.31
C THR A 48 1.98 5.93 -8.44
N LEU A 49 2.41 7.16 -8.19
CA LEU A 49 3.24 7.90 -9.15
C LEU A 49 4.62 7.26 -9.36
N VAL A 50 5.01 6.33 -8.48
CA VAL A 50 6.23 5.54 -8.60
C VAL A 50 5.89 4.19 -9.22
N PRO A 51 6.51 3.82 -10.34
CA PRO A 51 6.37 2.48 -10.90
C PRO A 51 6.80 1.42 -9.88
N HIS A 52 6.09 0.30 -9.80
CA HIS A 52 6.40 -0.77 -8.84
C HIS A 52 7.86 -1.25 -8.89
N GLY A 53 8.49 -1.26 -10.07
CA GLY A 53 9.90 -1.64 -10.25
C GLY A 53 10.91 -0.72 -9.56
N ASP A 54 10.51 0.52 -9.26
CA ASP A 54 11.34 1.54 -8.60
C ASP A 54 11.16 1.54 -7.07
N TYR A 55 10.33 0.67 -6.51
CA TYR A 55 10.22 0.52 -5.05
C TYR A 55 11.55 0.02 -4.46
N PRO A 56 11.88 0.35 -3.20
CA PRO A 56 11.05 1.04 -2.20
C PRO A 56 11.25 2.57 -2.15
N GLU A 57 12.19 3.13 -2.90
CA GLU A 57 12.51 4.55 -2.85
C GLU A 57 12.95 5.08 -4.22
N VAL A 58 12.57 6.32 -4.51
CA VAL A 58 12.95 7.04 -5.73
C VAL A 58 13.21 8.51 -5.39
N LEU A 59 14.03 9.19 -6.19
CA LEU A 59 14.19 10.63 -6.07
C LEU A 59 12.86 11.34 -6.39
N THR A 60 12.43 12.22 -5.49
CA THR A 60 11.17 12.97 -5.65
C THR A 60 11.18 13.79 -6.94
N ASP A 61 12.35 14.33 -7.32
CA ASP A 61 12.54 15.10 -8.55
C ASP A 61 12.18 14.30 -9.80
N LYS A 62 12.65 13.05 -9.89
CA LYS A 62 12.33 12.15 -11.01
C LYS A 62 10.81 11.95 -11.12
N VAL A 63 10.14 11.75 -10.00
CA VAL A 63 8.68 11.51 -9.97
C VAL A 63 7.91 12.76 -10.40
N ILE A 64 8.35 13.94 -9.96
CA ILE A 64 7.72 15.20 -10.35
C ILE A 64 7.88 15.46 -11.84
N ASP A 65 9.08 15.24 -12.38
CA ASP A 65 9.39 15.45 -13.80
C ASP A 65 8.62 14.46 -14.68
N ASP A 66 8.65 13.16 -14.36
CA ASP A 66 7.98 12.09 -15.10
C ASP A 66 6.45 12.29 -15.16
N ASN A 67 5.87 12.95 -14.16
CA ASN A 67 4.43 13.18 -14.05
C ASN A 67 4.02 14.65 -14.32
N GLY A 68 4.96 15.52 -14.67
CA GLY A 68 4.72 16.91 -15.02
C GLY A 68 4.05 17.75 -13.92
N TYR A 69 4.28 17.42 -12.65
CA TYR A 69 3.56 18.05 -11.53
C TYR A 69 3.89 19.53 -11.38
N TRP A 70 5.15 19.91 -11.56
CA TRP A 70 5.59 21.30 -11.42
C TRP A 70 6.24 21.75 -12.72
N LYS A 71 5.59 22.72 -13.35
CA LYS A 71 6.12 23.50 -14.46
C LYS A 71 5.91 24.96 -14.09
N ASP A 72 6.92 25.78 -14.32
CA ASP A 72 6.72 27.22 -14.34
C ASP A 72 6.03 27.64 -15.64
N ASP A 73 5.42 28.82 -15.62
CA ASP A 73 4.63 29.34 -16.74
C ASP A 73 5.52 29.87 -17.88
N ASP A 74 6.80 30.10 -17.62
CA ASP A 74 7.79 30.68 -18.52
C ASP A 74 8.74 29.66 -19.17
N GLY A 75 8.68 28.38 -18.75
CA GLY A 75 9.41 27.28 -19.39
C GLY A 75 10.88 27.20 -18.99
N ASP A 76 11.20 27.72 -17.82
CA ASP A 76 12.52 27.64 -17.21
C ASP A 76 12.83 26.21 -16.76
N ILE A 77 14.12 25.91 -16.64
CA ILE A 77 14.58 24.64 -16.12
C ILE A 77 14.57 24.74 -14.59
N LEU A 78 13.75 23.92 -13.95
CA LEU A 78 13.73 23.76 -12.49
C LEU A 78 15.02 23.09 -12.03
N HIS A 79 15.87 23.84 -11.32
CA HIS A 79 17.08 23.30 -10.68
C HIS A 79 16.74 22.86 -9.26
N ARG A 80 16.44 21.58 -9.10
CA ARG A 80 16.11 21.01 -7.79
C ARG A 80 17.40 20.60 -7.10
N VAL A 81 17.60 21.08 -5.87
CA VAL A 81 18.94 21.09 -5.23
C VAL A 81 19.08 20.00 -4.16
N ASN A 82 17.98 19.38 -3.75
CA ASN A 82 17.99 18.38 -2.68
C ASN A 82 17.70 16.98 -3.22
N SER A 83 18.47 15.99 -2.76
CA SER A 83 18.25 14.56 -2.97
C SER A 83 17.05 14.01 -2.17
N SER A 84 15.94 14.73 -2.18
CA SER A 84 14.72 14.36 -1.45
C SER A 84 14.15 13.07 -2.04
N LYS A 85 13.70 12.17 -1.18
CA LYS A 85 13.18 10.86 -1.60
C LYS A 85 11.68 10.73 -1.36
N LEU A 86 11.02 10.05 -2.31
CA LEU A 86 9.70 9.47 -2.14
C LEU A 86 9.89 7.98 -1.81
N LYS A 87 9.43 7.59 -0.62
CA LYS A 87 9.50 6.23 -0.09
C LYS A 87 8.12 5.58 -0.17
N ILE A 88 8.13 4.30 -0.49
CA ILE A 88 6.95 3.45 -0.63
C ILE A 88 7.15 2.24 0.25
N LYS A 89 6.14 1.93 1.06
CA LYS A 89 6.15 0.76 1.91
C LYS A 89 4.83 0.03 1.85
N TRP A 90 4.91 -1.27 1.56
CA TRP A 90 3.78 -2.19 1.63
C TRP A 90 3.90 -3.08 2.86
N GLN A 91 2.82 -3.22 3.61
CA GLN A 91 2.71 -4.20 4.68
C GLN A 91 1.41 -5.00 4.57
N ASN A 92 1.45 -6.26 4.99
CA ASN A 92 0.24 -7.06 5.15
C ASN A 92 -0.41 -6.85 6.54
N LEU A 93 -1.54 -7.52 6.78
CA LEU A 93 -2.27 -7.55 8.05
C LEU A 93 -1.36 -7.86 9.25
N TYR A 94 -0.36 -8.71 9.07
CA TYR A 94 0.58 -9.13 10.13
C TYR A 94 1.70 -8.10 10.37
N GLY A 95 1.70 -6.98 9.65
CA GLY A 95 2.73 -5.95 9.72
C GLY A 95 4.04 -6.33 9.03
N GLN A 96 4.09 -7.45 8.30
CA GLN A 96 5.28 -7.86 7.55
C GLN A 96 5.50 -6.91 6.38
N ASP A 97 6.73 -6.42 6.22
CA ASP A 97 7.11 -5.61 5.06
C ASP A 97 7.20 -6.51 3.82
N ILE A 98 6.32 -6.25 2.86
CA ILE A 98 6.21 -6.99 1.60
C ILE A 98 6.61 -6.11 0.41
N THR A 99 7.26 -4.97 0.62
CA THR A 99 7.56 -4.00 -0.44
C THR A 99 8.39 -4.61 -1.58
N ASN A 100 9.44 -5.37 -1.25
CA ASN A 100 10.25 -6.07 -2.25
C ASN A 100 9.47 -7.19 -2.96
N TYR A 101 8.56 -7.86 -2.25
CA TYR A 101 7.69 -8.85 -2.87
C TYR A 101 6.78 -8.18 -3.92
N VAL A 102 6.13 -7.06 -3.56
CA VAL A 102 5.26 -6.30 -4.48
C VAL A 102 6.03 -5.76 -5.69
N LYS A 103 7.26 -5.27 -5.48
CA LYS A 103 8.18 -4.84 -6.56
C LYS A 103 8.35 -5.94 -7.61
N ASP A 104 8.67 -7.15 -7.17
CA ASP A 104 9.00 -8.27 -8.05
C ASP A 104 7.76 -9.04 -8.56
N ASN A 105 6.59 -8.81 -7.96
CA ASN A 105 5.37 -9.60 -8.18
C ASN A 105 4.13 -8.71 -8.39
N SER A 106 4.28 -7.59 -9.09
CA SER A 106 3.17 -6.64 -9.30
C SER A 106 1.94 -7.26 -9.99
N ASP A 107 2.11 -8.31 -10.78
CA ASP A 107 1.05 -9.03 -11.47
C ASP A 107 0.30 -10.04 -10.58
N LYS A 108 0.78 -10.31 -9.35
CA LYS A 108 0.11 -11.23 -8.43
C LYS A 108 -1.17 -10.63 -7.84
N ALA A 109 -2.18 -11.48 -7.73
CA ALA A 109 -3.44 -11.16 -7.05
C ALA A 109 -3.21 -10.91 -5.56
N LEU A 110 -3.94 -9.93 -5.01
CA LEU A 110 -4.00 -9.70 -3.58
C LEU A 110 -4.69 -10.88 -2.89
N ASN A 111 -4.15 -11.28 -1.74
CA ASN A 111 -4.68 -12.36 -0.93
C ASN A 111 -5.56 -11.78 0.18
N GLY A 112 -6.82 -12.21 0.27
CA GLY A 112 -7.75 -11.76 1.32
C GLY A 112 -7.30 -12.14 2.73
N CYS A 113 -6.47 -13.17 2.88
CA CYS A 113 -5.91 -13.59 4.17
C CYS A 113 -4.78 -12.73 4.70
N ASP A 114 -4.13 -11.98 3.81
CA ASP A 114 -3.06 -11.04 4.15
C ASP A 114 -3.59 -9.60 4.24
N ALA A 115 -4.89 -9.40 3.98
CA ALA A 115 -5.56 -8.11 3.98
C ALA A 115 -6.20 -7.80 5.35
N PRO A 116 -6.42 -6.52 5.70
CA PRO A 116 -6.11 -5.32 4.92
C PRO A 116 -4.61 -5.09 4.74
N TYR A 117 -4.22 -4.65 3.55
CA TYR A 117 -2.86 -4.22 3.25
C TYR A 117 -2.69 -2.75 3.61
N GLN A 118 -1.49 -2.38 4.04
CA GLN A 118 -1.08 -1.01 4.29
C GLN A 118 -0.12 -0.55 3.20
N LEU A 119 -0.47 0.52 2.49
CA LEU A 119 0.40 1.20 1.53
C LEU A 119 0.76 2.57 2.08
N THR A 120 1.99 2.74 2.53
CA THR A 120 2.50 4.02 3.03
C THR A 120 3.36 4.71 1.99
N LEU A 121 3.03 5.96 1.71
CA LEU A 121 3.80 6.87 0.85
C LEU A 121 4.35 8.00 1.72
N GLU A 122 5.64 8.27 1.61
CA GLU A 122 6.34 9.29 2.39
C GLU A 122 7.25 10.11 1.48
N VAL A 123 7.03 11.42 1.43
CA VAL A 123 7.88 12.39 0.74
C VAL A 123 8.66 13.14 1.80
N GLU A 124 9.99 13.19 1.64
CA GLU A 124 10.86 14.05 2.45
C GLU A 124 10.69 15.53 2.08
N ASP A 125 11.22 16.44 2.90
CA ASP A 125 11.16 17.88 2.60
C ASP A 125 11.79 18.18 1.21
N VAL A 126 11.12 19.02 0.42
CA VAL A 126 11.55 19.37 -0.93
C VAL A 126 11.89 20.86 -0.99
N ASN A 127 13.05 21.18 -1.58
CA ASN A 127 13.45 22.55 -1.88
C ASN A 127 13.59 22.69 -3.40
N ILE A 128 12.86 23.64 -3.99
CA ILE A 128 12.95 23.95 -5.41
C ILE A 128 13.74 25.24 -5.58
N LYS A 129 14.69 25.23 -6.51
CA LYS A 129 15.27 26.46 -7.04
C LYS A 129 14.93 26.60 -8.52
N THR A 130 14.71 27.82 -8.94
CA THR A 130 14.49 28.19 -10.34
C THR A 130 15.71 28.98 -10.81
N GLU A 131 16.08 28.84 -12.09
CA GLU A 131 17.26 29.55 -12.61
C GLU A 131 17.02 31.06 -12.73
N TYR A 132 15.83 31.46 -13.23
CA TYR A 132 15.48 32.86 -13.45
C TYR A 132 14.18 33.32 -12.78
N GLY A 133 13.50 32.43 -12.04
CA GLY A 133 12.29 32.79 -11.29
C GLY A 133 12.58 33.83 -10.19
N ILE A 134 11.58 34.68 -9.90
CA ILE A 134 11.64 35.63 -8.78
C ILE A 134 10.53 35.25 -7.79
N PRO A 135 10.86 34.80 -6.56
CA PRO A 135 12.20 34.52 -6.05
C PRO A 135 12.84 33.28 -6.73
N SER A 136 14.18 33.27 -6.82
CA SER A 136 14.96 32.16 -7.43
C SER A 136 15.00 30.90 -6.56
N GLU A 137 14.48 31.00 -5.34
CA GLU A 137 14.27 29.90 -4.41
C GLU A 137 12.78 29.92 -4.05
N SER A 138 12.09 28.79 -4.24
CA SER A 138 10.72 28.66 -3.74
C SER A 138 10.75 28.41 -2.23
N ASP A 139 9.61 28.60 -1.58
CA ASP A 139 9.39 28.13 -0.21
C ASP A 139 9.73 26.64 -0.09
N ASN A 140 10.31 26.26 1.06
CA ASN A 140 10.55 24.85 1.38
C ASN A 140 9.20 24.14 1.52
N PHE A 141 8.97 23.09 0.73
CA PHE A 141 7.81 22.24 0.91
C PHE A 141 8.08 21.24 2.01
N THR A 142 7.28 21.31 3.07
CA THR A 142 7.31 20.29 4.12
C THR A 142 6.88 18.95 3.55
N GLY A 143 7.70 17.94 3.78
CA GLY A 143 7.43 16.55 3.49
C GLY A 143 6.17 16.07 4.19
N ASN A 144 5.60 14.98 3.68
CA ASN A 144 4.37 14.44 4.23
C ASN A 144 4.34 12.92 4.10
N ARG A 145 3.52 12.27 4.92
CA ARG A 145 3.34 10.82 4.93
C ARG A 145 1.86 10.47 5.02
N HIS A 146 1.43 9.54 4.19
CA HIS A 146 0.07 9.01 4.22
C HIS A 146 0.08 7.49 4.10
N THR A 147 -0.86 6.83 4.79
CA THR A 147 -1.03 5.38 4.77
C THR A 147 -2.44 5.03 4.33
N TYR A 148 -2.55 4.29 3.23
CA TYR A 148 -3.80 3.74 2.72
C TYR A 148 -4.02 2.32 3.23
N TYR A 149 -5.26 2.01 3.62
CA TYR A 149 -5.68 0.66 3.98
C TYR A 149 -6.54 0.09 2.86
N LEU A 150 -6.10 -1.03 2.29
CA LEU A 150 -6.65 -1.60 1.06
C LEU A 150 -7.12 -3.04 1.29
N TYR A 151 -8.29 -3.39 0.78
CA TYR A 151 -8.85 -4.72 0.90
C TYR A 151 -9.31 -5.26 -0.46
N PRO A 152 -8.88 -6.47 -0.88
CA PRO A 152 -9.31 -7.03 -2.16
C PRO A 152 -10.80 -7.39 -2.14
N LYS A 153 -11.46 -7.30 -3.30
CA LYS A 153 -12.85 -7.75 -3.41
C LYS A 153 -12.93 -9.26 -3.25
N MET A 154 -13.74 -9.70 -2.30
CA MET A 154 -14.00 -11.12 -2.05
C MET A 154 -15.43 -11.46 -2.48
N ASN A 155 -15.59 -12.46 -3.34
CA ASN A 155 -16.92 -12.98 -3.73
C ASN A 155 -17.33 -14.23 -2.95
N LYS A 156 -16.39 -14.85 -2.25
CA LYS A 156 -16.59 -16.05 -1.44
C LYS A 156 -15.82 -15.89 -0.13
N PRO A 157 -16.32 -16.45 0.98
CA PRO A 157 -15.56 -16.52 2.21
C PRO A 157 -14.26 -17.29 1.95
N GLN A 158 -13.13 -16.72 2.36
CA GLN A 158 -11.81 -17.35 2.27
C GLN A 158 -11.42 -17.86 3.65
N PHE A 159 -11.05 -19.13 3.74
CA PHE A 159 -10.46 -19.70 4.94
C PHE A 159 -8.94 -19.59 4.84
N CYS A 160 -8.33 -18.94 5.83
CA CYS A 160 -6.89 -18.68 5.84
C CYS A 160 -6.12 -19.82 6.50
N TYR A 161 -6.33 -19.99 7.80
CA TYR A 161 -5.78 -21.08 8.59
C TYR A 161 -6.49 -21.13 9.93
N ALA A 162 -6.41 -22.29 10.60
CA ALA A 162 -6.72 -22.43 12.02
C ALA A 162 -5.40 -22.55 12.79
N ILE A 163 -5.20 -21.72 13.82
CA ILE A 163 -4.09 -21.91 14.76
C ILE A 163 -4.66 -22.68 15.96
N PRO A 164 -4.25 -23.94 16.19
CA PRO A 164 -4.67 -24.67 17.38
C PRO A 164 -4.05 -24.03 18.64
N ASN A 165 -4.75 -24.12 19.78
CA ASN A 165 -4.17 -23.70 21.05
C ASN A 165 -3.05 -24.68 21.46
N LEU A 166 -1.80 -24.21 21.45
CA LEU A 166 -0.62 -25.01 21.82
C LEU A 166 -0.46 -25.19 23.34
N GLU A 167 -1.24 -24.48 24.17
CA GLU A 167 -1.14 -24.53 25.63
C GLU A 167 -1.60 -25.87 26.23
N TYR A 168 -2.36 -26.67 25.48
CA TYR A 168 -2.90 -27.96 25.94
C TYR A 168 -2.14 -29.21 25.46
N ASP A 169 -0.93 -29.07 24.89
CA ASP A 169 -0.12 -30.21 24.38
C ASP A 169 0.61 -31.01 25.49
N TRP A 170 -0.02 -31.19 26.65
CA TRP A 170 0.43 -32.15 27.68
C TRP A 170 -0.44 -33.41 27.62
N HIS A 171 -0.18 -34.26 26.64
CA HIS A 171 -0.71 -35.62 26.65
C HIS A 171 0.32 -36.59 27.20
N SER A 172 0.01 -37.17 28.37
CA SER A 172 0.68 -38.35 28.89
C SER A 172 0.54 -39.51 27.90
N ASN A 173 1.67 -39.98 27.38
CA ASN A 173 1.87 -41.19 26.58
C ASN A 173 0.71 -42.21 26.60
N ASN A 174 -0.24 -42.15 25.64
CA ASN A 174 -0.84 -43.34 24.99
C ASN A 174 -1.98 -43.12 23.95
N MET A 175 -2.25 -41.93 23.43
CA MET A 175 -3.22 -41.79 22.31
C MET A 175 -2.52 -41.47 21.00
N PRO A 176 -2.81 -42.19 19.89
CA PRO A 176 -2.35 -41.81 18.57
C PRO A 176 -2.93 -40.43 18.26
N TYR A 177 -2.05 -39.52 17.86
CA TYR A 177 -2.38 -38.18 17.39
C TYR A 177 -3.35 -38.31 16.20
N ASP A 178 -4.62 -37.98 16.40
CA ASP A 178 -5.50 -37.57 15.31
C ASP A 178 -5.63 -36.05 15.44
N GLY A 179 -5.00 -35.33 14.52
CA GLY A 179 -4.82 -33.89 14.59
C GLY A 179 -6.14 -33.20 14.93
N ALA A 180 -6.10 -32.29 15.89
CA ALA A 180 -7.26 -31.61 16.46
C ALA A 180 -8.16 -30.97 15.38
N VAL A 181 -9.15 -31.73 14.91
CA VAL A 181 -10.47 -31.27 14.47
C VAL A 181 -11.44 -31.37 15.67
N SER A 182 -10.97 -31.05 16.87
CA SER A 182 -11.75 -31.21 18.10
C SER A 182 -12.50 -29.94 18.54
N SER A 183 -12.50 -28.87 17.73
CA SER A 183 -13.31 -27.68 18.01
C SER A 183 -14.58 -27.53 17.16
N LEU A 184 -14.84 -28.46 16.24
CA LEU A 184 -16.16 -28.59 15.61
C LEU A 184 -17.00 -29.57 16.43
N ASN A 185 -17.51 -29.11 17.57
CA ASN A 185 -18.60 -29.80 18.25
C ASN A 185 -19.84 -29.75 17.35
N ASP A 186 -19.95 -30.70 16.44
CA ASP A 186 -21.24 -31.08 15.86
C ASP A 186 -21.89 -32.11 16.81
N PRO A 187 -22.89 -31.71 17.61
CA PRO A 187 -23.60 -32.65 18.48
C PRO A 187 -24.32 -33.77 17.69
N ASN A 188 -24.47 -33.65 16.37
CA ASN A 188 -25.20 -34.60 15.53
C ASN A 188 -24.30 -35.43 14.58
N GLY A 189 -22.99 -35.18 14.52
CA GLY A 189 -22.01 -36.00 13.81
C GLY A 189 -22.28 -36.21 12.31
N ASP A 190 -22.85 -35.22 11.62
CA ASP A 190 -23.26 -35.34 10.22
C ASP A 190 -22.14 -35.04 9.20
N TRP A 191 -20.97 -34.60 9.65
CA TRP A 191 -19.85 -34.25 8.75
C TRP A 191 -19.07 -35.44 8.19
N ASN A 192 -19.29 -36.66 8.71
CA ASN A 192 -18.53 -37.86 8.30
C ASN A 192 -19.35 -38.86 7.46
N LYS A 193 -20.47 -38.43 6.84
CA LYS A 193 -21.23 -39.27 5.91
C LYS A 193 -20.87 -38.92 4.46
N ALA A 194 -19.81 -39.54 3.96
CA ALA A 194 -19.57 -39.73 2.53
C ALA A 194 -19.59 -41.24 2.23
#